data_AF-A0A628RDY6-F1
#
_entry.id   AF-A0A628RDY6-F1
#
_cell.length_a   1.000
_cell.length_b   1.000
_cell.length_c   1.000
_cell.angle_alpha   90.00
_cell.angle_beta   90.00
_cell.angle_gamma   90.00
#
_symmetry.space_group_name_H-M   'P 1'
#
loop_
_entity.id
_entity.type
_entity.pdbx_description
1 polymer ?
#
loop_
_entity_poly.entity_id
_entity_poly.type
_entity_poly.pdbx_seq_one_letter_code
_entity_poly.pdbx_strand_id
1 'polypeptide(L)'
;LPWAEYLPEDECLLLDDGVSVGAVFLITPAGTEGRTQERLDEIRDMTEKALQSSLDERDTHQWVVQFFCQDESDLTVEMDRIRGYVSPAAQGTAFTRAWLGETERHLKQISRPEGLFKDNVVTGVDWRGQ
;
A
#
# COMPACT_ATOMS: atom_id res chain seq x y z
N LEU A 1 -13.14 8.91 2.88
CA LEU A 1 -14.43 9.13 2.20
C LEU A 1 -15.52 9.24 3.26
N PRO A 2 -16.42 10.22 3.23
CA PRO A 2 -17.59 10.20 4.11
C PRO A 2 -18.49 9.03 3.70
N TRP A 3 -18.76 8.11 4.63
CA TRP A 3 -19.60 6.93 4.43
C TRP A 3 -20.59 6.80 5.59
N ALA A 4 -21.73 6.17 5.32
CA ALA A 4 -22.81 5.99 6.29
C ALA A 4 -22.70 4.61 6.97
N GLU A 5 -22.76 3.52 6.19
CA GLU A 5 -22.67 2.15 6.70
C GLU A 5 -22.02 1.19 5.70
N TYR A 6 -21.64 0.00 6.18
CA TYR A 6 -21.20 -1.11 5.34
C TYR A 6 -22.39 -2.07 5.13
N LEU A 7 -22.64 -2.45 3.88
CA LEU A 7 -23.70 -3.36 3.45
C LEU A 7 -23.10 -4.76 3.27
N PRO A 8 -23.31 -5.70 4.22
CA PRO A 8 -22.60 -6.99 4.19
C PRO A 8 -23.05 -7.92 3.06
N GLU A 9 -24.29 -7.80 2.60
CA GLU A 9 -24.83 -8.65 1.52
C GLU A 9 -24.21 -8.32 0.16
N ASP A 10 -23.95 -7.03 -0.10
CA ASP A 10 -23.39 -6.52 -1.36
C ASP A 10 -21.88 -6.22 -1.27
N GLU A 11 -21.28 -6.42 -0.10
CA GLU A 11 -19.87 -6.15 0.20
C GLU A 11 -19.41 -4.72 -0.15
N CYS A 12 -20.27 -3.72 0.03
CA CYS A 12 -19.99 -2.32 -0.33
C CYS A 12 -20.30 -1.33 0.80
N LEU A 13 -19.80 -0.10 0.65
CA LEU A 13 -20.08 1.02 1.56
C LEU A 13 -21.19 1.88 0.98
N LEU A 14 -22.23 2.16 1.77
CA LEU A 14 -23.20 3.21 1.48
C LEU A 14 -22.59 4.57 1.80
N LEU A 15 -22.64 5.51 0.85
CA LEU A 15 -22.16 6.88 1.06
C LEU A 15 -23.18 7.73 1.82
N ASP A 16 -22.73 8.88 2.32
CA ASP A 16 -23.53 9.76 3.18
C ASP A 16 -24.70 10.47 2.47
N ASP A 17 -24.76 10.40 1.14
CA ASP A 17 -25.92 10.81 0.34
C ASP A 17 -27.08 9.81 0.38
N GLY A 18 -26.87 8.63 0.97
CA GLY A 18 -27.87 7.58 1.16
C GLY A 18 -28.26 6.84 -0.12
N VAL A 19 -27.55 7.05 -1.23
CA VAL A 19 -27.86 6.43 -2.53
C VAL A 19 -26.61 5.90 -3.23
N SER A 20 -25.50 6.63 -3.17
CA SER A 20 -24.25 6.20 -3.80
C SER A 20 -23.61 5.08 -2.99
N VAL A 21 -22.97 4.14 -3.70
CA VAL A 21 -22.19 3.06 -3.08
C VAL A 21 -20.73 3.12 -3.51
N GLY A 22 -19.84 2.63 -2.66
CA GLY A 22 -18.41 2.56 -2.91
C GLY A 22 -17.81 1.21 -2.54
N ALA A 23 -16.77 0.81 -3.26
CA ALA A 23 -15.92 -0.30 -2.91
C ALA A 23 -14.48 0.20 -2.74
N VAL A 24 -13.77 -0.32 -1.75
CA VAL A 24 -12.39 0.07 -1.45
C VAL A 24 -11.50 -1.15 -1.59
N PHE A 25 -10.45 -1.01 -2.38
CA PHE A 25 -9.48 -2.07 -2.64
C PHE A 25 -8.09 -1.62 -2.22
N LEU A 26 -7.36 -2.52 -1.54
CA LEU A 26 -5.94 -2.34 -1.31
C LEU A 26 -5.17 -2.89 -2.52
N ILE A 27 -4.40 -2.03 -3.19
CA ILE A 27 -3.59 -2.40 -4.34
C ILE A 27 -2.14 -2.62 -3.88
N THR A 28 -1.55 -3.76 -4.25
CA THR A 28 -0.11 -3.98 -4.05
C THR A 28 0.66 -3.42 -5.25
N PRO A 29 1.55 -2.43 -5.07
CA PRO A 29 2.30 -1.85 -6.17
C PRO A 29 3.29 -2.86 -6.76
N ALA A 30 3.44 -2.86 -8.09
CA ALA A 30 4.43 -3.65 -8.77
C ALA A 30 5.80 -2.95 -8.72
N GLY A 31 6.85 -3.66 -8.32
CA GLY A 31 8.22 -3.13 -8.33
C GLY A 31 8.72 -2.89 -9.76
N THR A 32 8.96 -1.63 -10.10
CA THR A 32 9.39 -1.17 -11.43
C THR A 32 10.91 -1.05 -11.57
N GLU A 33 11.63 -0.92 -10.46
CA GLU A 33 13.08 -0.76 -10.45
C GLU A 33 13.80 -2.00 -11.01
N GLY A 34 14.80 -1.79 -11.87
CA GLY A 34 15.61 -2.85 -12.47
C GLY A 34 14.86 -3.78 -13.43
N ARG A 35 13.64 -3.44 -13.83
CA ARG A 35 12.84 -4.22 -14.80
C ARG A 35 13.17 -3.83 -16.25
N THR A 36 12.98 -4.77 -17.16
CA THR A 36 13.08 -4.51 -18.60
C THR A 36 11.92 -3.61 -19.06
N GLN A 37 12.12 -2.86 -20.13
CA GLN A 37 11.05 -2.03 -20.72
C GLN A 37 9.82 -2.87 -21.08
N GLU A 38 10.04 -4.04 -21.70
CA GLU A 38 8.97 -4.99 -22.04
C GLU A 38 8.11 -5.36 -20.82
N ARG A 39 8.73 -5.63 -19.67
CA ARG A 39 7.99 -5.95 -18.45
C ARG A 39 7.19 -4.75 -17.92
N LEU A 40 7.72 -3.54 -18.07
CA LEU A 40 7.00 -2.32 -17.67
C LEU A 40 5.80 -2.06 -18.58
N ASP A 41 5.96 -2.29 -19.89
CA ASP A 41 4.87 -2.19 -20.87
C ASP A 41 3.76 -3.20 -20.58
N GLU A 42 4.10 -4.46 -20.25
CA GLU A 42 3.12 -5.47 -19.83
C GLU A 42 2.31 -5.03 -18.60
N ILE A 43 2.97 -4.47 -17.57
CA ILE A 43 2.30 -4.01 -16.35
C ILE A 43 1.36 -2.85 -16.67
N ARG A 44 1.80 -1.90 -17.51
CA ARG A 44 0.97 -0.79 -17.99
C ARG A 44 -0.27 -1.33 -18.70
N ASP A 45 -0.09 -2.18 -19.70
CA ASP A 45 -1.18 -2.66 -20.56
C ASP A 45 -2.22 -3.45 -19.76
N MET A 46 -1.77 -4.26 -18.79
CA MET A 46 -2.65 -4.97 -17.87
C MET A 46 -3.46 -3.99 -16.99
N THR A 47 -2.81 -2.95 -16.46
CA THR A 47 -3.45 -1.94 -15.61
C THR A 47 -4.46 -1.11 -16.41
N GLU A 48 -4.07 -0.67 -17.60
CA GLU A 48 -4.93 0.04 -18.54
C GLU A 48 -6.18 -0.78 -18.86
N LYS A 49 -5.99 -2.04 -19.26
CA LYS A 49 -7.08 -2.95 -19.59
C LYS A 49 -8.02 -3.16 -18.40
N ALA A 50 -7.47 -3.36 -17.19
CA ALA A 50 -8.29 -3.52 -16.00
C ALA A 50 -9.19 -2.31 -15.76
N LEU A 51 -8.67 -1.08 -15.91
CA LEU A 51 -9.47 0.14 -15.72
C LEU A 51 -10.50 0.35 -16.83
N GLN A 52 -10.12 0.12 -18.10
CA GLN A 52 -11.01 0.32 -19.23
C GLN A 52 -12.14 -0.72 -19.32
N SER A 53 -11.90 -1.95 -18.86
CA SER A 53 -12.85 -3.05 -19.04
C SER A 53 -13.73 -3.34 -17.82
N SER A 54 -13.39 -2.81 -16.65
CA SER A 54 -14.12 -3.13 -15.41
C SER A 54 -15.25 -2.14 -15.10
N LEU A 55 -15.33 -1.01 -15.81
CA LEU A 55 -16.25 0.08 -15.50
C LEU A 55 -17.11 0.38 -16.72
N ASP A 56 -18.34 -0.11 -16.69
CA ASP A 56 -19.30 0.15 -17.77
C ASP A 56 -19.60 1.66 -17.87
N GLU A 57 -19.63 2.17 -19.10
CA GLU A 57 -20.11 3.52 -19.38
C GLU A 57 -21.60 3.63 -19.08
N ARG A 58 -21.99 4.66 -18.33
CA ARG A 58 -23.38 4.90 -17.94
C ARG A 58 -23.78 6.35 -18.19
N ASP A 59 -24.97 6.53 -18.75
CA ASP A 59 -25.59 7.85 -18.96
C ASP A 59 -26.02 8.50 -17.64
N THR A 60 -26.25 7.69 -16.59
CA THR A 60 -26.62 8.13 -15.24
C THR A 60 -25.89 7.27 -14.20
N HIS A 61 -25.62 7.82 -13.01
CA HIS A 61 -24.92 7.10 -11.92
C HIS A 61 -23.53 6.62 -12.36
N GLN A 62 -22.70 7.57 -12.80
CA GLN A 62 -21.35 7.33 -13.31
C GLN A 62 -20.40 6.84 -12.21
N TRP A 63 -19.40 6.07 -12.61
CA TRP A 63 -18.32 5.64 -11.73
C TRP A 63 -17.37 6.80 -11.44
N VAL A 64 -16.94 6.90 -10.18
CA VAL A 64 -15.83 7.76 -9.77
C VAL A 64 -14.72 6.85 -9.25
N VAL A 65 -13.58 6.86 -9.94
CA VAL A 65 -12.38 6.11 -9.53
C VAL A 65 -11.42 7.04 -8.85
N GLN A 66 -10.95 6.66 -7.67
CA GLN A 66 -9.97 7.44 -6.91
C GLN A 66 -8.81 6.54 -6.49
N PHE A 67 -7.61 7.06 -6.68
CA PHE A 67 -6.38 6.44 -6.20
C PHE A 67 -5.86 7.23 -5.03
N PHE A 68 -5.61 6.53 -3.93
CA PHE A 68 -4.96 7.09 -2.76
C PHE A 68 -3.57 6.46 -2.65
N CYS A 69 -2.55 7.31 -2.64
CA CYS A 69 -1.23 6.92 -2.17
C CYS A 69 -1.11 7.52 -0.77
N GLN A 70 -0.93 6.68 0.24
CA GLN A 70 -0.66 7.11 1.60
C GLN A 70 0.67 6.53 2.04
N ASP A 71 1.49 7.36 2.66
CA ASP A 71 2.70 6.91 3.32
C ASP A 71 2.29 6.10 4.55
N GLU A 72 2.58 4.81 4.54
CA GLU A 72 2.31 3.94 5.67
C GLU A 72 3.38 4.14 6.73
N SER A 73 2.99 4.69 7.88
CA SER A 73 3.90 4.84 9.02
C SER A 73 4.01 3.56 9.85
N ASP A 74 3.05 2.63 9.75
CA ASP A 74 3.11 1.34 10.43
C ASP A 74 3.77 0.27 9.54
N LEU A 75 5.08 0.11 9.74
CA LEU A 75 5.88 -0.89 9.03
C LEU A 75 5.76 -2.31 9.62
N THR A 76 4.79 -2.57 10.52
CA THR A 76 4.56 -3.91 11.10
C THR A 76 4.21 -4.93 10.02
N VAL A 77 3.35 -4.55 9.07
CA VAL A 77 2.96 -5.41 7.93
C VAL A 77 4.18 -5.80 7.10
N GLU A 78 5.09 -4.85 6.87
CA GLU A 78 6.31 -5.09 6.10
C GLU A 78 7.28 -6.00 6.85
N MET A 79 7.42 -5.81 8.18
CA MET A 79 8.22 -6.71 9.00
C MET A 79 7.66 -8.15 9.01
N ASP A 80 6.33 -8.32 9.02
CA ASP A 80 5.71 -9.65 8.93
C ASP A 80 5.97 -10.32 7.59
N ARG A 81 5.94 -9.57 6.49
CA ARG A 81 6.37 -10.08 5.17
C ARG A 81 7.82 -10.54 5.17
N ILE A 82 8.72 -9.75 5.76
CA ILE A 82 10.14 -10.10 5.89
C ILE A 82 10.31 -11.39 6.69
N ARG A 83 9.57 -11.57 7.80
CA ARG A 83 9.58 -12.82 8.58
C ARG A 83 9.08 -14.00 7.75
N GLY A 84 8.03 -13.81 6.96
CA GLY A 84 7.46 -14.83 6.08
C GLY A 84 8.37 -15.22 4.91
N TYR A 85 9.26 -14.32 4.47
CA TYR A 85 10.17 -14.56 3.35
C TYR A 85 11.40 -15.40 3.72
N VAL A 86 11.64 -15.66 5.00
CA VAL A 86 12.79 -16.44 5.44
C VAL A 86 12.71 -17.86 4.90
N SER A 87 13.71 -18.24 4.10
CA SER A 87 13.80 -19.57 3.51
C SER A 87 13.82 -20.66 4.59
N PRO A 88 13.21 -21.84 4.35
CA PRO A 88 13.14 -22.91 5.35
C PRO A 88 14.51 -23.30 5.95
N ALA A 89 15.57 -23.30 5.13
CA ALA A 89 16.92 -23.65 5.57
C ALA A 89 17.58 -22.61 6.50
N ALA A 90 17.11 -21.36 6.48
CA ALA A 90 17.63 -20.27 7.31
C ALA A 90 16.80 -20.02 8.58
N GLN A 91 15.60 -20.62 8.67
CA GLN A 91 14.70 -20.43 9.80
C GLN A 91 15.35 -20.90 11.11
N GLY A 92 15.19 -20.10 12.17
CA GLY A 92 15.71 -20.43 13.49
C GLY A 92 17.24 -20.43 13.62
N THR A 93 17.99 -19.96 12.63
CA THR A 93 19.44 -19.76 12.80
C THR A 93 19.72 -18.56 13.69
N ALA A 94 20.90 -18.54 14.34
CA ALA A 94 21.32 -17.40 15.15
C ALA A 94 21.45 -16.12 14.31
N PHE A 95 21.97 -16.25 13.09
CA PHE A 95 22.09 -15.15 12.14
C PHE A 95 20.72 -14.57 11.78
N THR A 96 19.77 -15.42 11.37
CA THR A 96 18.42 -14.96 10.99
C THR A 96 17.71 -14.27 12.15
N ARG A 97 17.81 -14.80 13.38
CA ARG A 97 17.23 -14.12 14.56
C ARG A 97 17.85 -12.74 14.79
N ALA A 98 19.18 -12.63 14.72
CA ALA A 98 19.87 -11.36 14.91
C ALA A 98 19.50 -10.35 13.82
N TRP A 99 19.50 -10.79 12.55
CA TRP A 99 19.15 -9.94 11.42
C TRP A 99 17.70 -9.45 11.49
N LEU A 100 16.73 -10.34 11.76
CA LEU A 100 15.33 -9.95 11.93
C LEU A 100 15.15 -8.96 13.09
N GLY A 101 15.85 -9.17 14.21
CA GLY A 101 15.80 -8.27 15.36
C GLY A 101 16.35 -6.88 15.06
N GLU A 102 17.48 -6.78 14.34
CA GLU A 102 18.04 -5.48 13.94
C GLU A 102 17.18 -4.77 12.89
N THR A 103 16.63 -5.51 11.92
CA THR A 103 15.70 -4.95 10.93
C THR A 103 14.44 -4.42 11.62
N GLU A 104 13.83 -5.19 12.52
CA GLU A 104 12.66 -4.73 13.27
C GLU A 104 12.97 -3.48 14.11
N ARG A 105 14.13 -3.45 14.78
CA ARG A 105 14.58 -2.30 15.54
C ARG A 105 14.74 -1.06 14.65
N HIS A 106 15.32 -1.23 13.46
CA HIS A 106 15.49 -0.16 12.48
C HIS A 106 14.14 0.37 11.99
N LEU A 107 13.22 -0.51 11.57
CA LEU A 107 11.88 -0.13 11.11
C LEU A 107 11.12 0.65 12.19
N LYS A 108 11.19 0.22 13.46
CA LYS A 108 10.62 0.94 14.61
C LYS A 108 11.26 2.30 14.87
N GLN A 109 12.52 2.50 14.49
CA GLN A 109 13.20 3.80 14.66
C GLN A 109 12.79 4.79 13.57
N ILE A 110 12.71 4.33 12.32
CA ILE A 110 12.33 5.20 11.19
C ILE A 110 10.83 5.53 11.16
N SER A 111 9.99 4.74 11.82
CA SER A 111 8.52 4.94 11.88
C SER A 111 8.04 5.90 12.96
N ARG A 112 8.97 6.51 13.72
CA ARG A 112 8.64 7.34 14.88
C ARG A 112 7.96 8.65 14.48
N PRO A 113 6.88 9.08 15.16
CA PRO A 113 6.22 10.37 14.88
C PRO A 113 7.15 11.57 15.01
N GLU A 114 8.10 11.52 15.95
CA GLU A 114 9.11 12.56 16.18
C GLU A 114 10.21 12.63 15.11
N GLY A 115 10.25 11.68 14.17
CA GLY A 115 11.32 11.55 13.20
C GLY A 115 12.66 11.14 13.82
N LEU A 116 13.65 10.91 12.96
CA LEU A 116 15.01 10.52 13.33
C LEU A 116 15.95 11.72 13.41
N PHE A 117 15.75 12.70 12.53
CA PHE A 117 16.45 13.97 12.52
C PHE A 117 15.64 15.00 11.75
N LYS A 118 15.92 16.29 11.96
CA LYS A 118 15.28 17.36 11.20
C LYS A 118 16.07 17.66 9.92
N ASP A 119 15.43 17.51 8.76
CA ASP A 119 16.04 17.87 7.49
C ASP A 119 15.83 19.38 7.24
N ASN A 120 16.84 20.18 7.62
CA ASN A 120 16.80 21.62 7.45
C ASN A 120 17.23 22.10 6.05
N VAL A 121 17.63 21.19 5.15
CA VAL A 121 18.26 21.54 3.87
C VAL A 121 17.29 21.38 2.70
N VAL A 122 16.49 20.31 2.67
CA VAL A 122 15.61 20.01 1.54
C VAL A 122 14.15 20.21 1.89
N THR A 123 13.66 19.53 2.93
CA THR A 123 12.21 19.41 3.19
C THR A 123 11.71 20.33 4.32
N GLY A 124 12.56 20.71 5.27
CA GLY A 124 12.18 21.52 6.44
C GLY A 124 11.35 20.78 7.48
N VAL A 125 11.14 19.46 7.31
CA VAL A 125 10.34 18.61 8.20
C VAL A 125 11.21 17.62 8.96
N ASP A 126 10.64 17.00 9.99
CA ASP A 126 11.29 15.90 10.69
C ASP A 126 11.30 14.68 9.77
N TRP A 127 12.50 14.20 9.43
CA TRP A 127 12.68 13.06 8.55
C TRP A 127 12.30 11.76 9.27
N ARG A 128 11.49 10.96 8.60
CA ARG A 128 11.09 9.61 9.00
C ARG A 128 10.99 8.73 7.75
N GLY A 129 10.99 7.42 7.94
CA GLY A 129 10.78 6.44 6.88
C GLY A 129 9.31 6.40 6.50
N GLN A 130 8.89 7.40 5.73
CA GLN A 130 7.60 7.49 5.05
C GLN A 130 7.80 7.22 3.56
#